data_AF-D3SP77-F1
#
_entry.id   AF-D3SP77-F1
#
_cell.length_a   1.000
_cell.length_b   1.000
_cell.length_c   1.000
_cell.angle_alpha   90.00
_cell.angle_beta   90.00
_cell.angle_gamma   90.00
#
_symmetry.space_group_name_H-M   'P 1'
#
loop_
_entity.id
_entity.type
_entity.pdbx_description
1 polymer ?
#
loop_
_entity_poly.entity_id
_entity_poly.type
_entity_poly.pdbx_seq_one_letter_code
_entity_poly.pdbx_strand_id
1 'polypeptide(L)'
;MARRGRKRGGARYRRVTISLPKRLYAILNGIAMGDERKLNRLIKGILEDKLLESTVAELELYLGRGEEEEEEEMAESEEQPKE
;
A
#
# COMPACT_ATOMS: atom_id res chain seq x y z
N MET A 1 -6.57 32.78 29.58
CA MET A 1 -6.94 32.04 28.36
C MET A 1 -5.91 30.93 28.13
N ALA A 2 -6.27 29.68 28.40
CA ALA A 2 -5.37 28.54 28.24
C ALA A 2 -5.13 28.26 26.75
N ARG A 3 -3.88 28.40 26.30
CA ARG A 3 -3.45 27.96 24.96
C ARG A 3 -3.52 26.42 24.93
N ARG A 4 -4.69 25.88 24.55
CA ARG A 4 -4.88 24.45 24.29
C ARG A 4 -3.76 23.99 23.36
N GLY A 5 -2.91 23.12 23.87
CA GLY A 5 -1.76 22.59 23.15
C GLY A 5 -2.19 22.07 21.78
N ARG A 6 -1.43 22.45 20.75
CA ARG A 6 -1.56 21.86 19.41
C ARG A 6 -1.48 20.35 19.60
N LYS A 7 -2.60 19.63 19.47
CA LYS A 7 -2.55 18.20 19.23
C LYS A 7 -1.78 18.06 17.92
N ARG A 8 -0.48 17.73 18.03
CA ARG A 8 0.35 17.28 16.91
C ARG A 8 -0.28 15.95 16.46
N GLY A 9 -1.36 16.03 15.69
CA GLY A 9 -1.94 14.87 15.03
C GLY A 9 -0.83 14.25 14.20
N GLY A 10 -0.63 12.94 14.35
CA GLY A 10 0.47 12.22 13.71
C GLY A 10 0.50 12.38 12.19
N ALA A 11 1.52 11.81 11.55
CA ALA A 11 1.67 11.89 10.11
C ALA A 11 0.37 11.50 9.40
N ARG A 12 -0.24 12.45 8.67
CA ARG A 12 -1.50 12.27 7.92
C ARG A 12 -1.42 11.17 6.86
N TYR A 13 -0.20 10.72 6.55
CA TYR A 13 0.10 9.71 5.54
C TYR A 13 1.11 8.71 6.10
N ARG A 14 0.87 7.42 5.82
CA ARG A 14 1.86 6.35 6.03
C ARG A 14 2.63 6.15 4.72
N ARG A 15 3.96 6.03 4.81
CA ARG A 15 4.78 5.63 3.66
C ARG A 15 4.71 4.12 3.55
N VAL A 16 4.36 3.64 2.37
CA VAL A 16 4.32 2.21 2.03
C VAL A 16 5.26 2.01 0.85
N THR A 17 6.11 1.00 0.94
CA THR A 17 6.94 0.55 -0.17
C THR A 17 6.26 -0.68 -0.75
N ILE A 18 6.04 -0.68 -2.06
CA ILE A 18 5.43 -1.82 -2.75
C ILE A 18 6.42 -2.35 -3.79
N SER A 19 6.52 -3.67 -3.86
CA SER A 19 7.23 -4.36 -4.94
C SER A 19 6.26 -4.58 -6.10
N LEU A 20 6.67 -4.24 -7.31
CA LEU A 20 5.87 -4.43 -8.52
C LEU A 20 6.62 -5.32 -9.52
N PRO A 21 5.93 -6.16 -10.31
CA PRO A 21 6.54 -6.86 -11.42
C PRO A 21 7.25 -5.87 -12.35
N LYS A 22 8.48 -6.19 -12.79
CA LYS A 22 9.32 -5.28 -13.59
C LYS A 22 8.62 -4.72 -14.81
N ARG A 23 7.82 -5.54 -15.49
CA ARG A 23 7.02 -5.14 -16.66
C ARG A 23 5.95 -4.12 -16.28
N LEU A 24 5.24 -4.34 -15.16
CA LEU A 24 4.21 -3.42 -14.69
C LEU A 24 4.82 -2.07 -14.31
N TYR A 25 5.93 -2.09 -13.56
CA TYR A 25 6.67 -0.88 -13.24
C TYR A 25 7.10 -0.12 -14.50
N ALA A 26 7.68 -0.81 -15.49
CA ALA A 26 8.13 -0.16 -16.74
C ALA A 26 6.98 0.51 -17.50
N ILE A 27 5.79 -0.13 -17.54
CA ILE A 27 4.59 0.44 -18.17
C ILE A 27 4.14 1.70 -17.41
N LEU A 28 3.95 1.59 -16.09
CA LEU A 28 3.49 2.72 -15.26
C LEU A 28 4.48 3.88 -15.30
N ASN A 29 5.78 3.59 -15.27
CA ASN A 29 6.83 4.58 -15.36
C ASN A 29 6.88 5.25 -16.75
N GLY A 30 6.63 4.49 -17.81
CA GLY A 30 6.48 5.03 -19.17
C GLY A 30 5.30 6.00 -19.28
N ILE A 31 4.14 5.65 -18.71
CA ILE A 31 2.96 6.54 -18.64
C ILE A 31 3.29 7.81 -17.83
N ALA A 32 4.01 7.65 -16.73
CA ALA A 32 4.47 8.76 -15.90
C ALA A 32 5.62 9.57 -16.52
N MET A 33 6.11 9.18 -17.71
CA MET A 33 7.24 9.82 -18.41
C MET A 33 8.53 9.87 -17.56
N GLY A 34 8.76 8.87 -16.71
CA GLY A 34 9.90 8.83 -15.79
C GLY A 34 9.82 9.80 -14.60
N ASP A 35 8.70 10.52 -14.43
CA ASP A 35 8.50 11.44 -13.30
C ASP A 35 7.89 10.69 -12.10
N GLU A 36 8.69 10.54 -11.04
CA GLU A 36 8.31 9.84 -9.81
C GLU A 36 7.06 10.46 -9.13
N ARG A 37 6.88 11.79 -9.22
CA ARG A 37 5.68 12.44 -8.64
C ARG A 37 4.44 12.10 -9.44
N LYS A 38 4.54 12.01 -10.77
CA LYS A 38 3.43 11.57 -11.63
C LYS A 38 3.14 10.09 -11.42
N LEU A 39 4.16 9.25 -11.29
CA LEU A 39 4.01 7.82 -10.99
C LEU A 39 3.25 7.62 -9.68
N ASN A 40 3.64 8.34 -8.62
CA ASN A 40 2.94 8.28 -7.33
C ASN A 40 1.48 8.75 -7.43
N ARG A 41 1.18 9.78 -8.23
CA ARG A 41 -0.20 10.22 -8.45
C ARG A 41 -1.01 9.21 -9.25
N LEU A 42 -0.40 8.60 -10.27
CA LEU A 42 -1.02 7.56 -11.09
C LEU A 42 -1.39 6.34 -10.24
N ILE A 43 -0.46 5.83 -9.44
CA ILE A 43 -0.71 4.69 -8.55
C ILE A 43 -1.84 5.01 -7.57
N LYS A 44 -1.84 6.22 -6.98
CA LYS A 44 -2.93 6.66 -6.09
C LYS A 44 -4.28 6.72 -6.80
N GLY A 45 -4.34 7.31 -7.99
CA GLY A 45 -5.56 7.40 -8.78
C GLY A 45 -6.13 6.02 -9.09
N ILE A 46 -5.29 5.08 -9.56
CA ILE A 46 -5.71 3.70 -9.84
C ILE A 46 -6.29 3.03 -8.58
N LEU A 47 -5.67 3.22 -7.41
CA LEU A 47 -6.16 2.66 -6.15
C LEU A 47 -7.48 3.31 -5.72
N GLU A 48 -7.59 4.63 -5.80
CA GLU A 48 -8.81 5.37 -5.47
C GLU A 48 -9.97 4.97 -6.39
N ASP A 49 -9.74 4.91 -7.70
CA ASP A 49 -10.73 4.48 -8.70
C ASP A 49 -11.17 3.04 -8.42
N LYS A 50 -10.22 2.13 -8.18
CA LYS A 50 -10.54 0.73 -7.89
C LYS A 50 -11.36 0.59 -6.60
N LEU A 51 -11.03 1.34 -5.55
CA LEU A 51 -11.76 1.32 -4.29
C LEU A 51 -13.17 1.92 -4.42
N LEU A 52 -13.34 2.96 -5.23
CA LEU A 52 -14.64 3.57 -5.51
C LEU A 52 -15.58 2.64 -6.26
N GLU A 53 -15.04 1.83 -7.18
CA GLU A 53 -15.81 0.87 -7.96
C GLU A 53 -16.05 -0.46 -7.24
N SER A 54 -15.34 -0.73 -6.14
CA SER A 54 -15.41 -2.01 -5.43
C SER A 54 -16.63 -2.12 -4.53
N THR A 55 -17.23 -3.31 -4.50
CA THR A 55 -18.30 -3.66 -3.56
C THR A 55 -17.74 -4.03 -2.19
N VAL A 56 -18.57 -3.97 -1.14
CA VAL A 56 -18.19 -4.41 0.22
C VAL A 56 -17.67 -5.85 0.21
N ALA A 57 -18.31 -6.75 -0.53
CA ALA A 57 -17.91 -8.15 -0.65
C ALA A 57 -16.52 -8.32 -1.29
N GLU A 58 -16.17 -7.51 -2.30
CA GLU A 58 -14.83 -7.54 -2.91
C GLU A 58 -13.76 -7.02 -1.95
N LEU A 59 -14.07 -6.01 -1.14
CA LEU A 59 -13.15 -5.48 -0.14
C LEU A 59 -12.90 -6.48 0.99
N GLU A 60 -13.92 -7.20 1.43
CA GLU A 60 -13.80 -8.27 2.43
C GLU A 60 -12.88 -9.41 1.96
N LEU A 61 -12.89 -9.75 0.66
CA LEU A 61 -11.97 -10.75 0.10
C LEU A 61 -10.49 -10.34 0.19
N TYR A 62 -10.19 -9.04 0.08
CA TYR A 62 -8.82 -8.56 0.24
C TYR A 62 -8.36 -8.55 1.70
N LEU A 63 -9.28 -8.39 2.64
CA LEU A 63 -8.97 -8.47 4.07
C LEU A 63 -8.71 -9.93 4.49
N GLY A 64 -9.53 -10.87 4.01
CA GLY A 64 -9.35 -12.31 4.32
C GLY A 64 -8.06 -12.92 3.75
N ARG A 65 -7.58 -12.43 2.59
CA ARG A 65 -6.28 -12.86 2.05
C ARG A 65 -5.07 -12.30 2.83
N GLY A 66 -5.23 -11.15 3.48
CA GLY A 66 -4.17 -10.58 4.30
C GLY A 66 -3.89 -11.39 5.57
N GLU A 67 -4.91 -12.04 6.14
CA GLU A 67 -4.73 -12.94 7.30
C GLU A 67 -4.00 -14.23 6.90
N GLU A 68 -4.29 -14.81 5.73
CA GLU A 68 -3.59 -15.99 5.21
C GLU A 68 -2.14 -15.67 4.80
N GLU A 69 -1.88 -14.53 4.16
CA GLU A 69 -0.52 -14.09 3.79
C GLU A 69 0.34 -13.70 5.02
N GLU A 70 -0.25 -13.08 6.06
CA GLU A 70 0.45 -12.80 7.32
C GLU A 70 0.81 -14.08 8.09
N GLU A 71 -0.06 -15.11 8.07
CA GLU A 71 0.24 -16.43 8.66
C GLU A 71 1.37 -17.16 7.91
N GLU A 72 1.39 -17.09 6.58
CA GLU A 72 2.47 -17.68 5.76
C GLU A 72 3.81 -16.94 5.94
N GLU A 73 3.82 -15.60 5.98
CA GLU A 73 5.05 -14.82 6.26
C GLU A 73 5.59 -15.08 7.67
N MET A 74 4.72 -15.29 8.67
CA MET A 74 5.12 -15.67 10.03
C MET A 74 5.72 -17.09 10.06
N ALA A 75 5.11 -18.05 9.36
CA ALA A 75 5.62 -19.43 9.28
C ALA A 75 6.99 -19.53 8.59
N GLU A 76 7.20 -18.83 7.47
CA GLU A 76 8.50 -18.81 6.78
C GLU A 76 9.61 -18.17 7.62
N SER A 77 9.27 -17.22 8.50
CA SER A 77 10.24 -16.57 9.40
C SER A 77 10.66 -17.44 10.59
N GLU A 78 9.83 -18.42 10.98
CA GLU A 78 10.13 -19.40 12.03
C GLU A 78 10.90 -20.62 11.50
N GLU A 79 10.80 -20.94 10.20
CA GLU A 79 11.49 -22.08 9.56
C GLU A 79 12.93 -21.81 9.08
N GLN A 80 13.50 -20.62 9.33
CA GLN A 80 14.95 -20.39 9.18
C GLN A 80 15.66 -20.63 10.52
N PRO A 81 16.08 -21.86 10.86
CA PRO A 81 17.00 -22.05 11.97
C PRO A 81 18.34 -21.41 11.61
N LYS A 82 18.82 -20.61 12.55
CA LYS A 82 20.16 -20.02 12.60
C LYS A 82 21.23 -21.07 12.30
N GLU A 83 21.99 -20.88 11.22
CA GLU A 83 23.36 -21.39 11.12
C GLU A 83 24.36 -20.39 11.75
#